data_AF-A0A8S2SLC2-F1
#
_entry.id   AF-A0A8S2SLC2-F1
#
_cell.length_a   1.000
_cell.length_b   1.000
_cell.length_c   1.000
_cell.angle_alpha   90.00
_cell.angle_beta   90.00
_cell.angle_gamma   90.00
#
_symmetry.space_group_name_H-M   'P 1'
#
loop_
_entity.id
_entity.type
_entity.pdbx_description
1 polymer ?
#
loop_
_entity_poly.entity_id
_entity_poly.type
_entity_poly.pdbx_seq_one_letter_code
_entity_poly.pdbx_strand_id
1 'polypeptide(L)'
;TLERQKDGFTFEIARSQDNYYHNRYKDVLPYDQTRVILKTNSENDYINANYINMPINSTDIINRYIATQGPLPMTCEPFWRMIWE
;
A
#
# COMPACT_ATOMS: atom_id res chain seq x y z
N THR A 1 25.75 -0.88 0.71
CA THR A 1 24.58 -1.27 -0.09
C THR A 1 23.40 -0.47 0.41
N LEU A 2 22.56 0.05 -0.49
CA LEU A 2 21.34 0.74 -0.07
C LEU A 2 20.41 -0.26 0.66
N GLU A 3 19.79 0.18 1.75
CA GLU A 3 18.85 -0.63 2.51
C GLU A 3 17.61 -0.90 1.67
N ARG A 4 17.14 -2.16 1.68
CA ARG A 4 15.89 -2.54 1.00
C ARG A 4 14.66 -2.12 1.77
N GLN A 5 14.80 -1.94 3.08
CA GLN A 5 13.72 -1.55 3.97
C GLN A 5 14.16 -0.41 4.86
N LYS A 6 13.26 0.52 5.13
CA LYS A 6 13.53 1.66 6.01
C LYS A 6 13.36 1.29 7.47
N ASP A 7 14.36 1.62 8.28
CA ASP A 7 14.30 1.44 9.73
C ASP A 7 13.11 2.18 10.36
N GLY A 8 12.46 1.50 11.32
CA GLY A 8 11.28 2.00 12.01
C GLY A 8 9.96 1.89 11.24
N PHE A 9 9.98 1.39 10.00
CA PHE A 9 8.77 1.10 9.25
C PHE A 9 8.35 -0.36 9.43
N THR A 10 7.04 -0.62 9.44
CA THR A 10 6.46 -1.91 9.83
C THR A 10 5.56 -2.47 8.73
N PHE A 11 5.24 -3.77 8.84
CA PHE A 11 4.37 -4.51 7.91
C PHE A 11 3.29 -5.30 8.68
N GLU A 12 2.89 -4.83 9.86
CA GLU A 12 2.03 -5.58 10.78
C GLU A 12 0.65 -5.82 10.18
N ILE A 13 0.06 -4.80 9.55
CA ILE A 13 -1.26 -4.92 8.91
C ILE A 13 -1.18 -5.88 7.71
N ALA A 14 -0.13 -5.77 6.91
CA ALA A 14 0.07 -6.62 5.75
C ALA A 14 0.34 -8.09 6.11
N ARG A 15 0.93 -8.34 7.29
CA ARG A 15 1.25 -9.68 7.81
C ARG A 15 0.14 -10.30 8.66
N SER A 16 -0.95 -9.57 8.92
CA SER A 16 -2.07 -10.13 9.67
C SER A 16 -2.65 -11.36 8.96
N GLN A 17 -3.24 -12.28 9.73
CA GLN A 17 -3.81 -13.51 9.19
C GLN A 17 -4.90 -13.23 8.15
N ASP A 18 -5.70 -12.18 8.37
CA ASP A 18 -6.80 -11.78 7.49
C ASP A 18 -6.32 -11.21 6.16
N ASN A 19 -5.15 -10.56 6.16
CA ASN A 19 -4.59 -9.89 4.99
C ASN A 19 -3.59 -10.75 4.21
N TYR A 20 -3.19 -11.90 4.73
CA TYR A 20 -2.21 -12.78 4.11
C TYR A 20 -2.52 -13.10 2.64
N TYR A 21 -3.79 -13.45 2.34
CA TYR A 21 -4.23 -13.82 0.99
C TYR A 21 -4.50 -12.63 0.06
N HIS A 22 -4.44 -11.40 0.58
CA HIS A 22 -4.59 -10.18 -0.20
C HIS A 22 -3.25 -9.72 -0.82
N ASN A 23 -2.15 -10.39 -0.48
CA ASN A 23 -0.81 -10.12 -1.02
C ASN A 23 -0.44 -11.12 -2.12
N ARG A 24 -0.01 -10.60 -3.27
CA ARG A 24 0.45 -11.44 -4.39
C ARG A 24 1.76 -12.15 -4.08
N TYR A 25 2.66 -11.50 -3.34
CA TYR A 25 3.95 -12.04 -2.93
C TYR A 25 4.13 -11.85 -1.42
N LYS A 26 4.72 -12.84 -0.73
CA LYS A 26 4.86 -12.84 0.73
C LYS A 26 5.90 -11.84 1.25
N ASP A 27 6.80 -11.42 0.39
CA ASP A 27 7.96 -10.56 0.67
C ASP A 27 7.86 -9.17 0.04
N VAL A 28 6.77 -8.88 -0.68
CA VAL A 28 6.46 -7.56 -1.24
C VAL A 28 5.20 -7.03 -0.56
N LEU A 29 5.40 -6.32 0.55
CA LEU A 29 4.33 -5.86 1.44
C LEU A 29 4.34 -4.34 1.54
N PRO A 30 3.18 -3.70 1.75
CA PRO A 30 3.12 -2.27 1.94
C PRO A 30 3.52 -1.90 3.37
N TYR A 31 4.23 -0.79 3.53
CA TYR A 31 4.49 -0.24 4.87
C TYR A 31 3.21 0.25 5.54
N ASP A 32 3.05 -0.01 6.84
CA ASP A 32 1.89 0.45 7.61
C ASP A 32 1.78 1.99 7.60
N GLN A 33 2.92 2.68 7.65
CA GLN A 33 3.04 4.13 7.74
C GLN A 33 2.57 4.86 6.48
N THR A 34 2.58 4.20 5.32
CA THR A 34 2.27 4.82 4.03
C THR A 34 1.27 4.00 3.22
N ARG A 35 0.66 2.94 3.79
CA ARG A 35 -0.31 2.12 3.07
C ARG A 35 -1.53 2.96 2.69
N VAL A 36 -2.17 2.58 1.60
CA VAL A 36 -3.50 3.10 1.30
C VAL A 36 -4.49 2.43 2.25
N ILE A 37 -5.39 3.23 2.82
CA ILE A 37 -6.45 2.81 3.74
C ILE A 37 -7.77 3.03 3.02
N LEU A 38 -8.50 1.95 2.74
CA LEU A 38 -9.78 2.04 2.03
C LEU A 38 -10.88 2.56 2.96
N LYS A 39 -11.74 3.44 2.45
CA LYS A 39 -12.94 3.91 3.15
C LYS A 39 -14.04 2.88 2.97
N THR A 40 -14.17 2.00 3.95
CA THR A 40 -15.17 0.93 3.92
C THR A 40 -15.99 0.87 5.21
N ASN A 41 -17.20 0.33 5.07
CA ASN A 41 -18.07 -0.02 6.20
C ASN A 41 -17.75 -1.42 6.75
N SER A 42 -16.84 -2.17 6.09
CA SER A 42 -16.32 -3.44 6.59
C SER A 42 -15.17 -3.24 7.57
N GLU A 43 -14.84 -4.27 8.34
CA GLU A 43 -13.71 -4.23 9.28
C GLU A 43 -12.33 -4.29 8.59
N ASN A 44 -12.27 -4.68 7.31
CA ASN A 44 -11.02 -4.78 6.57
C ASN A 44 -10.81 -3.60 5.60
N ASP A 45 -9.88 -2.72 5.91
CA ASP A 45 -9.48 -1.53 5.13
C ASP A 45 -8.29 -1.77 4.18
N TYR A 46 -7.84 -3.02 4.07
CA TYR A 46 -6.53 -3.35 3.53
C TYR A 46 -6.52 -3.49 2.01
N ILE A 47 -5.49 -2.90 1.40
CA ILE A 47 -5.01 -3.20 0.05
C ILE A 47 -3.49 -3.13 0.04
N ASN A 48 -2.84 -4.01 -0.74
CA ASN A 48 -1.39 -3.93 -0.97
C ASN A 48 -1.07 -2.75 -1.91
N ALA A 49 -0.99 -1.56 -1.32
CA ALA A 49 -0.67 -0.30 -1.99
C ALA A 49 -0.04 0.69 -1.00
N ASN A 50 0.87 1.54 -1.48
CA ASN A 50 1.44 2.65 -0.72
C ASN A 50 1.34 3.98 -1.47
N TYR A 51 1.14 5.06 -0.72
CA TYR A 51 1.37 6.42 -1.20
C TYR A 51 2.88 6.67 -1.34
N ILE A 52 3.28 7.16 -2.50
CA ILE A 52 4.65 7.60 -2.79
C ILE A 52 4.61 9.08 -3.15
N ASN A 53 5.23 9.90 -2.30
CA ASN A 53 5.38 11.33 -2.51
C ASN A 53 6.83 11.62 -2.88
N MET A 54 7.05 12.19 -4.06
CA MET A 54 8.37 12.53 -4.61
C MET A 54 8.50 14.05 -4.75
N PRO A 55 9.05 14.75 -3.75
CA PRO A 55 9.35 16.18 -3.84
C PRO A 55 10.40 16.44 -4.93
N ILE A 56 10.18 17.48 -5.74
CA ILE A 56 11.16 17.93 -6.72
C ILE A 56 12.00 19.04 -6.07
N ASN A 57 13.31 18.78 -5.92
CA ASN A 57 14.25 19.70 -5.30
C ASN A 57 14.15 21.12 -5.89
N SER A 58 14.25 22.13 -5.01
CA SER A 58 14.21 23.55 -5.38
C SER A 58 12.89 24.02 -5.99
N THR A 59 11.80 23.27 -5.83
CA THR A 59 10.44 23.65 -6.20
C THR A 59 9.46 23.24 -5.11
N ASP A 60 8.26 23.81 -5.11
CA ASP A 60 7.15 23.39 -4.24
C ASP A 60 6.33 22.23 -4.83
N ILE A 61 6.80 21.62 -5.92
CA ILE A 61 6.09 20.53 -6.61
C ILE A 61 6.38 19.19 -5.92
N ILE A 62 5.32 18.44 -5.64
CA ILE A 62 5.39 17.07 -5.13
C ILE A 62 4.61 16.17 -6.09
N ASN A 63 5.32 15.27 -6.77
CA ASN A 63 4.66 14.23 -7.56
C ASN A 63 4.14 13.15 -6.62
N ARG A 64 2.83 12.87 -6.69
CA ARG A 64 2.15 11.91 -5.83
C ARG A 64 1.71 10.72 -6.65
N TYR A 65 2.00 9.53 -6.16
CA TYR A 65 1.67 8.27 -6.80
C TYR A 65 1.07 7.31 -5.78
N ILE A 66 0.30 6.36 -6.29
CA ILE A 66 -0.02 5.12 -5.58
C ILE A 66 0.73 4.01 -6.30
N ALA A 67 1.62 3.33 -5.58
CA ALA A 67 2.21 2.09 -6.06
C ALA A 67 1.43 0.92 -5.45
N THR A 68 1.01 -0.01 -6.29
CA THR A 68 0.20 -1.17 -5.87
C THR A 68 0.56 -2.40 -6.68
N GLN A 69 0.27 -3.58 -6.14
CA GLN A 69 0.43 -4.84 -6.87
C GLN A 69 -0.57 -4.95 -8.04
N GLY A 70 -0.26 -5.83 -9.00
CA GLY A 70 -1.27 -6.27 -9.97
C GLY A 70 -2.44 -6.96 -9.26
N PRO A 71 -3.71 -6.56 -9.46
CA PRO A 71 -4.86 -7.09 -8.73
C PRO A 71 -4.96 -8.61 -8.80
N LEU A 72 -5.24 -9.24 -7.66
CA LEU A 72 -5.65 -10.64 -7.58
C LEU A 72 -7.16 -10.74 -7.85
N PRO A 73 -7.71 -11.92 -8.21
CA PRO A 73 -9.14 -12.07 -8.43
C PRO A 73 -10.00 -11.54 -7.26
N MET A 74 -9.58 -11.77 -6.02
CA MET A 74 -10.28 -11.31 -4.82
C MET A 74 -10.00 -9.85 -4.42
N THR A 75 -8.98 -9.20 -5.01
CA THR A 75 -8.64 -7.80 -4.71
C THR A 75 -9.03 -6.84 -5.83
N CYS A 76 -9.75 -7.30 -6.86
CA CYS A 76 -10.22 -6.46 -7.95
C CYS A 76 -11.20 -5.37 -7.47
N GLU A 77 -12.15 -5.72 -6.60
CA GLU A 77 -13.09 -4.73 -6.04
C GLU A 77 -12.37 -3.71 -5.14
N PRO A 78 -11.55 -4.11 -4.16
CA PRO A 78 -10.69 -3.18 -3.40
C PRO A 78 -9.83 -2.27 -4.27
N PHE A 79 -9.27 -2.79 -5.37
CA PHE A 79 -8.45 -2.01 -6.29
C PHE A 79 -9.25 -0.89 -6.98
N TRP A 80 -10.44 -1.19 -7.50
CA TRP A 80 -11.28 -0.17 -8.10
C TRP A 80 -11.84 0.82 -7.08
N ARG A 81 -12.13 0.35 -5.86
CA ARG A 81 -12.51 1.21 -4.75
C ARG A 81 -11.41 2.24 -4.44
N MET A 82 -10.16 1.81 -4.36
CA MET A 82 -9.01 2.69 -4.17
C MET A 82 -8.90 3.80 -5.24
N ILE A 83 -9.26 3.49 -6.49
CA ILE A 83 -9.24 4.45 -7.60
C ILE A 83 -10.40 5.45 -7.50
N TRP A 84 -11.54 5.00 -7.00
CA TRP A 84 -12.76 5.80 -6.89
C TRP A 84 -12.72 6.80 -5.72
N GLU A 85 -12.10 6.43 -4.61
CA GLU A 85 -12.02 7.21 -3.36
C GLU A 85 -11.10 8.43 -3.40
#